data_AF-A0A1Q7BPH5-F1
#
_entry.id   AF-A0A1Q7BPH5-F1
#
_cell.length_a   1.000
_cell.length_b   1.000
_cell.length_c   1.000
_cell.angle_alpha   90.00
_cell.angle_beta   90.00
_cell.angle_gamma   90.00
#
_symmetry.space_group_name_H-M   'P 1'
#
loop_
_entity.id
_entity.type
_entity.pdbx_description
1 polymer ?
#
loop_
_entity_poly.entity_id
_entity_poly.type
_entity_poly.pdbx_seq_one_letter_code
_entity_poly.pdbx_strand_id
1 'polypeptide(L)'
;ETGKGPVRTGVTAIIPRGHDSLNDPVYAGCFSLNGNGEMTGTAWVEESGFLEGPIVITNTHSVGVARDAVIAWRIKHGAADTTGYWWSLPVVAETWDGWLNDINGFHIKPEDIFHALDTAHGGTIEEGSVGGGTGMICYEFKGGNGTASRVVSVAVAGGGDPGRQKTSRTYTIGVFLQANFGRRSQLMIAGVPVGKEIPGEVYKSASAEPSSGGEESGSCIAVVATDAPLLPNQLKRLARRVSLGLARTGTISGNGSGDLFVAFSTANPSAADPNQVTHSIETIPNDLM
;
A
#
# COMPACT_ATOMS: atom_id res chain seq x y z
N GLU A 1 -20.14 -18.29 15.82
CA GLU A 1 -19.40 -19.53 15.55
C GLU A 1 -18.40 -19.25 14.44
N THR A 2 -17.15 -19.66 14.60
CA THR A 2 -16.12 -19.49 13.57
C THR A 2 -16.54 -20.14 12.27
N GLY A 3 -16.35 -19.46 11.14
CA GLY A 3 -16.73 -19.93 9.81
C GLY A 3 -18.18 -19.66 9.43
N LYS A 4 -18.96 -18.98 10.27
CA LYS A 4 -20.34 -18.57 9.95
C LYS A 4 -20.53 -17.06 9.85
N GLY A 5 -19.60 -16.26 10.36
CA GLY A 5 -19.71 -14.80 10.45
C GLY A 5 -19.97 -14.27 11.87
N PRO A 6 -20.23 -12.96 12.02
CA PRO A 6 -20.47 -12.00 10.94
C PRO A 6 -19.23 -11.73 10.07
N VAL A 7 -19.45 -11.56 8.77
CA VAL A 7 -18.39 -11.30 7.79
C VAL A 7 -18.31 -9.81 7.50
N ARG A 8 -17.16 -9.19 7.72
CA ARG A 8 -16.88 -7.77 7.47
C ARG A 8 -15.47 -7.61 6.93
N THR A 9 -15.24 -8.15 5.74
CA THR A 9 -13.93 -8.12 5.10
C THR A 9 -14.09 -7.98 3.59
N GLY A 10 -12.98 -7.87 2.89
CA GLY A 10 -12.96 -7.76 1.44
C GLY A 10 -11.56 -7.70 0.88
N VAL A 11 -11.46 -7.31 -0.39
CA VAL A 11 -10.21 -7.23 -1.14
C VAL A 11 -10.14 -5.88 -1.84
N THR A 12 -8.98 -5.24 -1.78
CA THR A 12 -8.62 -4.07 -2.59
C THR A 12 -7.54 -4.48 -3.58
N ALA A 13 -7.63 -4.06 -4.84
CA ALA A 13 -6.58 -4.25 -5.83
C ALA A 13 -6.10 -2.91 -6.40
N ILE A 14 -4.78 -2.75 -6.58
CA ILE A 14 -4.15 -1.58 -7.20
C ILE A 14 -3.26 -2.08 -8.33
N ILE A 15 -3.48 -1.58 -9.55
CA ILE A 15 -2.78 -2.03 -10.75
C ILE A 15 -1.95 -0.86 -11.32
N PRO A 16 -0.61 -0.82 -11.14
CA PRO A 16 0.22 0.35 -11.41
C PRO A 16 0.08 1.00 -12.79
N ARG A 17 -0.13 0.19 -13.83
CA ARG A 17 -0.30 0.58 -15.24
C ARG A 17 -1.56 -0.01 -15.86
N GLY A 18 -2.55 -0.40 -15.05
CA GLY A 18 -3.70 -1.17 -15.54
C GLY A 18 -3.25 -2.49 -16.19
N HIS A 19 -3.91 -2.92 -17.26
CA HIS A 19 -3.60 -4.19 -17.93
C HIS A 19 -2.13 -4.34 -18.35
N ASP A 20 -1.44 -3.25 -18.65
CA ASP A 20 -0.02 -3.27 -19.07
C ASP A 20 0.91 -3.75 -17.94
N SER A 21 0.50 -3.65 -16.66
CA SER A 21 1.30 -4.10 -15.51
C SER A 21 1.65 -5.59 -15.51
N LEU A 22 0.97 -6.40 -16.32
CA LEU A 22 1.28 -7.83 -16.46
C LEU A 22 2.61 -8.09 -17.16
N ASN A 23 3.01 -7.19 -18.07
CA ASN A 23 4.17 -7.33 -18.93
C ASN A 23 5.18 -6.19 -18.78
N ASP A 24 4.78 -5.06 -18.19
CA ASP A 24 5.63 -3.89 -17.95
C ASP A 24 5.65 -3.55 -16.45
N PRO A 25 6.57 -4.14 -15.67
CA PRO A 25 6.68 -3.87 -14.25
C PRO A 25 7.15 -2.44 -13.98
N VAL A 26 6.85 -1.95 -12.78
CA VAL A 26 7.23 -0.61 -12.33
C VAL A 26 8.42 -0.69 -11.40
N TYR A 27 9.31 0.30 -11.43
CA TYR A 27 10.27 0.46 -10.33
C TYR A 27 9.51 0.67 -9.02
N ALA A 28 10.01 0.07 -7.95
CA ALA A 28 9.40 0.12 -6.63
C ALA A 28 10.42 0.08 -5.49
N GLY A 29 9.98 0.41 -4.28
CA GLY A 29 10.75 0.24 -3.06
C GLY A 29 9.84 0.14 -1.84
N CYS A 30 10.21 -0.73 -0.90
CA CYS A 30 9.42 -1.01 0.30
C CYS A 30 10.10 -0.48 1.57
N PHE A 31 9.29 -0.15 2.58
CA PHE A 31 9.76 0.21 3.91
C PHE A 31 8.84 -0.35 4.99
N SER A 32 9.43 -1.08 5.93
CA SER A 32 8.77 -1.51 7.17
C SER A 32 9.13 -0.52 8.27
N LEU A 33 8.12 0.19 8.79
CA LEU A 33 8.26 1.03 9.98
C LEU A 33 8.17 0.16 11.24
N ASN A 34 7.18 -0.75 11.26
CA ASN A 34 7.09 -1.85 12.21
C ASN A 34 6.61 -3.11 11.47
N GLY A 35 7.28 -4.23 11.71
CA GLY A 35 7.17 -5.48 10.94
C GLY A 35 6.12 -6.46 11.45
N ASN A 36 5.21 -6.04 12.33
CA ASN A 36 4.17 -6.93 12.87
C ASN A 36 2.97 -7.06 11.92
N GLY A 37 3.25 -7.49 10.69
CA GLY A 37 2.27 -7.67 9.62
C GLY A 37 2.93 -8.31 8.40
N GLU A 38 2.14 -8.58 7.36
CA GLU A 38 2.62 -9.28 6.17
C GLU A 38 2.51 -8.42 4.89
N MET A 39 3.54 -8.50 4.06
CA MET A 39 3.57 -7.96 2.70
C MET A 39 4.46 -8.86 1.84
N THR A 40 3.83 -9.75 1.07
CA THR A 40 4.53 -10.71 0.21
C THR A 40 5.25 -9.99 -0.94
N GLY A 41 6.16 -10.70 -1.62
CA GLY A 41 6.86 -10.17 -2.80
C GLY A 41 7.95 -9.14 -2.50
N THR A 42 8.02 -8.61 -1.26
CA THR A 42 8.99 -7.59 -0.83
C THR A 42 10.45 -8.00 -1.02
N ALA A 43 10.79 -9.29 -0.85
CA ALA A 43 12.13 -9.79 -1.12
C ALA A 43 12.56 -9.57 -2.57
N TRP A 44 11.66 -9.78 -3.54
CA TRP A 44 11.97 -9.54 -4.95
C TRP A 44 11.97 -8.05 -5.29
N VAL A 45 11.09 -7.26 -4.68
CA VAL A 45 11.13 -5.80 -4.83
C VAL A 45 12.46 -5.23 -4.32
N GLU A 46 13.00 -5.75 -3.20
CA GLU A 46 14.28 -5.31 -2.66
C GLU A 46 15.46 -5.73 -3.54
N GLU A 47 15.44 -6.96 -4.07
CA GLU A 47 16.52 -7.50 -4.90
C GLU A 47 16.54 -6.88 -6.31
N SER A 48 15.38 -6.87 -6.98
CA SER A 48 15.26 -6.44 -8.39
C SER A 48 14.98 -4.95 -8.54
N GLY A 49 14.39 -4.32 -7.52
CA GLY A 49 13.84 -2.98 -7.62
C GLY A 49 12.52 -2.87 -8.39
N PHE A 50 11.91 -4.00 -8.79
CA PHE A 50 10.68 -4.03 -9.56
C PHE A 50 9.49 -4.56 -8.75
N LEU A 51 8.33 -3.97 -9.00
CA LEU A 51 7.03 -4.51 -8.62
C LEU A 51 6.34 -5.03 -9.89
N GLU A 52 6.07 -6.33 -9.89
CA GLU A 52 5.46 -7.05 -11.00
C GLU A 52 3.97 -7.28 -10.74
N GLY A 53 3.12 -6.85 -11.68
CA GLY A 53 1.69 -7.07 -11.60
C GLY A 53 0.97 -6.20 -10.54
N PRO A 54 -0.18 -6.67 -10.02
CA PRO A 54 -1.01 -5.90 -9.10
C PRO A 54 -0.53 -5.98 -7.65
N ILE A 55 -0.92 -5.00 -6.86
CA ILE A 55 -0.90 -5.04 -5.39
C ILE A 55 -2.29 -5.43 -4.92
N VAL A 56 -2.38 -6.40 -4.01
CA VAL A 56 -3.64 -6.78 -3.35
C VAL A 56 -3.55 -6.52 -1.86
N ILE A 57 -4.61 -5.96 -1.28
CA ILE A 57 -4.71 -5.68 0.16
C ILE A 57 -5.98 -6.31 0.72
N THR A 58 -5.86 -7.11 1.78
CA THR A 58 -6.99 -7.82 2.41
C THR A 58 -6.79 -7.96 3.93
N ASN A 59 -7.42 -8.95 4.58
CA ASN A 59 -7.20 -9.29 5.98
C ASN A 59 -6.04 -10.27 6.20
N THR A 60 -5.51 -10.28 7.42
CA THR A 60 -4.32 -11.05 7.82
C THR A 60 -4.37 -12.53 7.43
N HIS A 61 -5.49 -13.21 7.69
CA HIS A 61 -5.62 -14.64 7.44
C HIS A 61 -5.92 -14.98 5.98
N SER A 62 -6.08 -13.98 5.12
CA SER A 62 -6.40 -14.14 3.70
C SER A 62 -5.21 -13.84 2.78
N VAL A 63 -4.03 -13.50 3.32
CA VAL A 63 -2.82 -13.25 2.50
C VAL A 63 -2.47 -14.46 1.64
N GLY A 64 -2.49 -15.67 2.20
CA GLY A 64 -2.15 -16.90 1.47
C GLY A 64 -3.07 -17.14 0.27
N VAL A 65 -4.40 -17.13 0.49
CA VAL A 65 -5.38 -17.33 -0.60
C VAL A 65 -5.30 -16.20 -1.62
N ALA A 66 -5.05 -14.96 -1.18
CA ALA A 66 -4.93 -13.84 -2.10
C ALA A 66 -3.67 -13.93 -2.96
N ARG A 67 -2.52 -14.32 -2.39
CA ARG A 67 -1.27 -14.56 -3.13
C ARG A 67 -1.47 -15.61 -4.19
N ASP A 68 -2.08 -16.74 -3.84
CA ASP A 68 -2.31 -17.84 -4.79
C ASP A 68 -3.32 -17.45 -5.88
N ALA A 69 -4.37 -16.72 -5.51
CA ALA A 69 -5.36 -16.21 -6.46
C ALA A 69 -4.76 -15.19 -7.44
N VAL A 70 -3.91 -14.25 -7.01
CA VAL A 70 -3.24 -13.33 -7.95
C VAL A 70 -2.45 -14.07 -9.02
N ILE A 71 -1.75 -15.15 -8.64
CA ILE A 71 -0.98 -15.98 -9.58
C ILE A 71 -1.93 -16.70 -10.55
N ALA A 72 -2.99 -17.32 -10.01
CA ALA A 72 -3.99 -17.99 -10.83
C ALA A 72 -4.69 -17.03 -11.81
N TRP A 73 -4.95 -15.79 -11.38
CA TRP A 73 -5.50 -14.72 -12.20
C TRP A 73 -4.53 -14.33 -13.32
N ARG A 74 -3.24 -14.12 -13.01
CA ARG A 74 -2.20 -13.79 -13.98
C ARG A 74 -2.05 -14.87 -15.05
N ILE A 75 -2.08 -16.15 -14.67
CA ILE A 75 -2.03 -17.28 -15.61
C ILE A 75 -3.21 -17.25 -16.60
N LYS A 76 -4.39 -16.78 -16.18
CA LYS A 76 -5.58 -16.68 -17.05
C LYS A 76 -5.58 -15.46 -17.97
N HIS A 77 -4.89 -14.38 -17.61
CA HIS A 77 -4.96 -13.09 -18.29
C HIS A 77 -3.67 -12.68 -19.01
N GLY A 78 -2.58 -13.39 -18.81
CA GLY A 78 -1.28 -13.09 -19.41
C GLY A 78 -0.64 -14.30 -20.08
N ALA A 79 0.54 -14.08 -20.63
CA ALA A 79 1.43 -15.13 -21.08
C ALA A 79 2.51 -15.41 -20.02
N ALA A 80 3.26 -16.49 -20.22
CA ALA A 80 4.53 -16.66 -19.52
C ALA A 80 5.43 -15.45 -19.76
N ASP A 81 6.43 -15.25 -18.91
CA ASP A 81 7.50 -14.29 -19.21
C ASP A 81 8.22 -14.67 -20.52
N THR A 82 9.08 -13.78 -21.03
CA THR A 82 9.78 -14.00 -22.31
C THR A 82 10.72 -15.21 -22.28
N THR A 83 11.06 -15.73 -21.10
CA THR A 83 11.85 -16.94 -20.93
C THR A 83 10.98 -18.21 -20.92
N GLY A 84 9.66 -18.06 -20.99
CA GLY A 84 8.68 -19.13 -20.95
C GLY A 84 8.34 -19.60 -19.53
N TYR A 85 8.84 -18.92 -18.49
CA TYR A 85 8.55 -19.24 -17.10
C TYR A 85 7.32 -18.47 -16.60
N TRP A 86 6.57 -19.10 -15.69
CA TRP A 86 5.38 -18.53 -15.06
C TRP A 86 5.67 -18.03 -13.63
N TRP A 87 6.94 -17.72 -13.36
CA TRP A 87 7.35 -17.28 -12.03
C TRP A 87 6.63 -16.00 -11.64
N SER A 88 6.16 -15.93 -10.38
CA SER A 88 5.36 -14.80 -9.91
C SER A 88 5.48 -14.64 -8.39
N LEU A 89 5.89 -13.45 -7.97
CA LEU A 89 6.08 -13.07 -6.57
C LEU A 89 5.20 -11.84 -6.27
N PRO A 90 3.87 -11.99 -6.25
CA PRO A 90 2.95 -10.86 -6.15
C PRO A 90 3.08 -10.15 -4.80
N VAL A 91 2.75 -8.86 -4.79
CA VAL A 91 2.66 -8.06 -3.58
C VAL A 91 1.25 -8.17 -3.01
N VAL A 92 1.11 -8.92 -1.93
CA VAL A 92 -0.13 -9.06 -1.16
C VAL A 92 0.14 -8.60 0.25
N ALA A 93 -0.63 -7.64 0.73
CA ALA A 93 -0.49 -7.03 2.04
C ALA A 93 -1.80 -7.12 2.84
N GLU A 94 -1.73 -6.83 4.12
CA GLU A 94 -2.88 -6.99 5.00
C GLU A 94 -2.93 -6.01 6.17
N THR A 95 -4.13 -5.88 6.74
CA THR A 95 -4.31 -5.43 8.12
C THR A 95 -5.33 -6.33 8.82
N TRP A 96 -5.32 -6.37 10.15
CA TRP A 96 -6.15 -7.30 10.92
C TRP A 96 -7.57 -6.77 11.24
N ASP A 97 -8.63 -7.42 10.72
CA ASP A 97 -10.03 -7.03 10.94
C ASP A 97 -10.81 -7.88 11.96
N GLY A 98 -10.14 -8.73 12.74
CA GLY A 98 -10.80 -9.70 13.62
C GLY A 98 -11.66 -9.12 14.76
N TRP A 99 -11.63 -7.80 14.98
CA TRP A 99 -12.57 -7.11 15.88
C TRP A 99 -13.99 -7.04 15.31
N LEU A 100 -14.14 -6.85 13.99
CA LEU A 100 -15.44 -6.71 13.33
C LEU A 100 -15.76 -7.87 12.40
N ASN A 101 -14.78 -8.70 12.08
CA ASN A 101 -14.86 -9.81 11.14
C ASN A 101 -14.60 -11.14 11.83
N ASP A 102 -15.30 -12.19 11.41
CA ASP A 102 -14.95 -13.58 11.69
C ASP A 102 -13.71 -14.00 10.89
N ILE A 103 -12.55 -13.43 11.23
CA ILE A 103 -11.29 -13.59 10.47
C ILE A 103 -10.84 -15.05 10.41
N ASN A 104 -11.09 -15.82 11.48
CA ASN A 104 -10.79 -17.25 11.56
C ASN A 104 -11.74 -18.13 10.74
N GLY A 105 -12.79 -17.55 10.15
CA GLY A 105 -13.69 -18.25 9.22
C GLY A 105 -13.18 -18.33 7.79
N PHE A 106 -12.06 -17.66 7.46
CA PHE A 106 -11.44 -17.67 6.12
C PHE A 106 -12.45 -17.37 4.99
N HIS A 107 -13.18 -16.27 5.15
CA HIS A 107 -14.33 -15.95 4.28
C HIS A 107 -13.94 -15.48 2.88
N ILE A 108 -12.75 -14.90 2.70
CA ILE A 108 -12.24 -14.51 1.38
C ILE A 108 -11.97 -15.77 0.53
N LYS A 109 -12.47 -15.75 -0.71
CA LYS A 109 -12.29 -16.80 -1.71
C LYS A 109 -11.53 -16.27 -2.93
N PRO A 110 -10.91 -17.13 -3.75
CA PRO A 110 -10.20 -16.70 -4.96
C PRO A 110 -11.05 -15.81 -5.88
N GLU A 111 -12.37 -16.05 -5.93
CA GLU A 111 -13.31 -15.28 -6.74
C GLU A 111 -13.40 -13.82 -6.29
N ASP A 112 -13.25 -13.53 -4.99
CA ASP A 112 -13.24 -12.16 -4.46
C ASP A 112 -11.99 -11.40 -4.95
N ILE A 113 -10.86 -12.10 -5.08
CA ILE A 113 -9.62 -11.53 -5.61
C ILE A 113 -9.74 -11.28 -7.10
N PHE A 114 -10.27 -12.24 -7.87
CA PHE A 114 -10.53 -12.05 -9.29
C PHE A 114 -11.45 -10.87 -9.52
N HIS A 115 -12.54 -10.78 -8.75
CA HIS A 115 -13.46 -9.66 -8.84
C HIS A 115 -12.77 -8.32 -8.58
N ALA A 116 -11.96 -8.20 -7.52
CA ALA A 116 -11.23 -6.98 -7.22
C ALA A 116 -10.24 -6.59 -8.33
N LEU A 117 -9.55 -7.57 -8.93
CA LEU A 117 -8.63 -7.35 -10.04
C LEU A 117 -9.34 -6.94 -11.33
N ASP A 118 -10.45 -7.61 -11.66
CA ASP A 118 -11.20 -7.39 -12.91
C ASP A 118 -12.02 -6.08 -12.89
N THR A 119 -12.36 -5.59 -11.70
CA THR A 119 -13.14 -4.34 -11.53
C THR A 119 -12.28 -3.13 -11.15
N ALA A 120 -10.96 -3.31 -11.03
CA ALA A 120 -10.03 -2.23 -10.77
C ALA A 120 -10.13 -1.15 -11.87
N HIS A 121 -10.29 0.11 -11.45
CA HIS A 121 -10.50 1.23 -12.35
C HIS A 121 -9.78 2.48 -11.86
N GLY A 122 -9.52 3.40 -12.78
CA GLY A 122 -9.07 4.76 -12.46
C GLY A 122 -10.25 5.72 -12.27
N GLY A 123 -9.97 6.97 -11.91
CA GLY A 123 -11.00 7.98 -11.67
C GLY A 123 -11.31 8.12 -10.17
N THR A 124 -12.58 8.31 -9.83
CA THR A 124 -13.02 8.39 -8.43
C THR A 124 -12.91 7.01 -7.78
N ILE A 125 -12.26 6.94 -6.62
CA ILE A 125 -12.04 5.70 -5.87
C ILE A 125 -12.93 5.72 -4.64
N GLU A 126 -13.64 4.63 -4.35
CA GLU A 126 -14.41 4.51 -3.11
C GLU A 126 -13.50 4.45 -1.87
N GLU A 127 -13.90 5.18 -0.83
CA GLU A 127 -13.18 5.27 0.45
C GLU A 127 -14.05 4.80 1.63
N GLY A 128 -13.43 4.57 2.77
CA GLY A 128 -14.07 4.11 4.00
C GLY A 128 -14.17 2.58 4.07
N SER A 129 -15.35 2.07 4.40
CA SER A 129 -15.56 0.65 4.73
C SER A 129 -15.82 -0.21 3.50
N VAL A 130 -14.86 -0.24 2.58
CA VAL A 130 -14.92 -0.97 1.30
C VAL A 130 -13.66 -1.79 1.10
N GLY A 131 -13.70 -2.81 0.22
CA GLY A 131 -12.55 -3.65 -0.10
C GLY A 131 -11.90 -4.26 1.14
N GLY A 132 -10.56 -4.30 1.17
CA GLY A 132 -9.81 -4.74 2.35
C GLY A 132 -10.07 -3.90 3.61
N GLY A 133 -10.47 -2.62 3.46
CA GLY A 133 -10.81 -1.72 4.56
C GLY A 133 -12.14 -1.98 5.27
N THR A 134 -12.95 -2.93 4.78
CA THR A 134 -14.33 -3.17 5.25
C THR A 134 -14.42 -3.32 6.77
N GLY A 135 -13.58 -4.16 7.39
CA GLY A 135 -13.63 -4.46 8.82
C GLY A 135 -12.68 -3.65 9.71
N MET A 136 -12.01 -2.64 9.16
CA MET A 136 -10.91 -1.97 9.85
C MET A 136 -11.36 -0.91 10.87
N ILE A 137 -10.55 -0.69 11.90
CA ILE A 137 -10.76 0.29 12.99
C ILE A 137 -9.52 1.20 13.08
N CYS A 138 -9.72 2.52 13.04
CA CYS A 138 -8.63 3.50 13.09
C CYS A 138 -8.92 4.54 14.17
N TYR A 139 -8.00 4.74 15.10
CA TYR A 139 -8.15 5.59 16.28
C TYR A 139 -9.44 5.32 17.07
N GLU A 140 -9.84 4.04 17.13
CA GLU A 140 -11.09 3.59 17.74
C GLU A 140 -12.36 4.22 17.14
N PHE A 141 -12.26 4.75 15.92
CA PHE A 141 -13.38 5.01 15.04
C PHE A 141 -13.40 3.95 13.95
N LYS A 142 -14.45 3.95 13.12
CA LYS A 142 -14.43 3.11 11.93
C LYS A 142 -13.28 3.54 11.03
N GLY A 143 -12.38 2.61 10.72
CA GLY A 143 -11.28 2.78 9.78
C GLY A 143 -11.67 2.33 8.37
N GLY A 144 -10.67 2.00 7.57
CA GLY A 144 -10.84 1.44 6.23
C GLY A 144 -9.89 2.04 5.21
N ASN A 145 -10.33 2.13 3.96
CA ASN A 145 -9.55 2.66 2.86
C ASN A 145 -9.61 4.19 2.83
N GLY A 146 -8.50 4.85 2.51
CA GLY A 146 -8.45 6.28 2.24
C GLY A 146 -7.41 6.60 1.18
N THR A 147 -7.61 7.66 0.42
CA THR A 147 -6.70 8.08 -0.65
C THR A 147 -6.55 9.59 -0.73
N ALA A 148 -5.38 10.05 -1.17
CA ALA A 148 -5.14 11.45 -1.45
C ALA A 148 -4.03 11.60 -2.49
N SER A 149 -4.03 12.71 -3.23
CA SER A 149 -2.94 13.03 -4.15
C SER A 149 -2.47 14.48 -4.02
N ARG A 150 -1.25 14.74 -4.47
CA ARG A 150 -0.66 16.08 -4.59
C ARG A 150 0.09 16.18 -5.91
N VAL A 151 0.04 17.37 -6.51
CA VAL A 151 0.87 17.74 -7.66
C VAL A 151 2.01 18.62 -7.16
N VAL A 152 3.24 18.26 -7.52
CA VAL A 152 4.46 18.96 -7.10
C VAL A 152 5.19 19.46 -8.35
N SER A 153 5.61 20.72 -8.33
CA SER A 153 6.45 21.30 -9.39
C SER A 153 7.91 21.20 -8.99
N VAL A 154 8.71 20.49 -9.77
CA VAL A 154 10.17 20.45 -9.65
C VAL A 154 10.74 21.43 -10.67
N ALA A 155 11.61 22.34 -10.23
CA ALA A 155 12.20 23.35 -11.10
C ALA A 155 13.71 23.47 -10.85
N VAL A 156 14.47 23.63 -11.92
CA VAL A 156 15.90 23.95 -11.85
C VAL A 156 16.06 25.37 -12.37
N ALA A 157 16.59 26.26 -11.53
CA ALA A 157 17.06 27.56 -12.02
C ALA A 157 18.20 27.29 -13.02
N GLY A 158 18.31 28.06 -14.10
CA GLY A 158 19.51 28.05 -14.91
C GLY A 158 20.69 28.45 -14.04
N GLY A 159 21.36 27.48 -13.41
CA GLY A 159 22.27 27.77 -12.31
C GLY A 159 23.41 28.66 -12.79
N GLY A 160 23.57 29.85 -12.21
CA GLY A 160 24.64 30.85 -12.44
C GLY A 160 24.94 31.31 -13.88
N ASP A 161 24.55 30.54 -14.89
CA ASP A 161 24.82 30.71 -16.30
C ASP A 161 23.68 31.55 -16.92
N PRO A 162 23.96 32.81 -17.32
CA PRO A 162 22.94 33.75 -17.79
C PRO A 162 22.14 33.27 -19.02
N GLY A 163 22.59 32.22 -19.71
CA GLY A 163 21.93 31.67 -20.90
C GLY A 163 21.01 30.47 -20.65
N ARG A 164 21.00 29.88 -19.44
CA ARG A 164 20.31 28.60 -19.22
C ARG A 164 18.86 28.83 -18.80
N GLN A 165 17.91 28.36 -19.62
CA GLN A 165 16.48 28.55 -19.36
C GLN A 165 16.04 27.78 -18.11
N LYS A 166 15.23 28.42 -17.25
CA LYS A 166 14.59 27.75 -16.12
C LYS A 166 13.68 26.64 -16.65
N THR A 167 13.97 25.39 -16.30
CA THR A 167 13.13 24.25 -16.63
C THR A 167 12.30 23.85 -15.42
N SER A 168 11.04 23.50 -15.64
CA SER A 168 10.18 22.94 -14.60
C SER A 168 9.33 21.81 -15.17
N ARG A 169 9.14 20.76 -14.38
CA ARG A 169 8.22 19.65 -14.65
C ARG A 169 7.33 19.45 -13.43
N THR A 170 6.08 19.07 -13.67
CA THR A 170 5.12 18.73 -12.61
C THR A 170 4.99 17.21 -12.52
N TYR A 171 4.89 16.71 -11.30
CA TYR A 171 4.67 15.31 -11.01
C TYR A 171 3.52 15.14 -10.03
N THR A 172 2.83 14.01 -10.11
CA THR A 172 1.78 13.61 -9.20
C THR A 172 2.31 12.58 -8.21
N ILE A 173 1.93 12.72 -6.94
CA ILE A 173 2.12 11.71 -5.90
C ILE A 173 0.73 11.36 -5.37
N GLY A 174 0.30 10.13 -5.59
CA GLY A 174 -0.90 9.54 -5.01
C GLY A 174 -0.53 8.63 -3.83
N VAL A 175 -1.36 8.61 -2.80
CA VAL A 175 -1.22 7.71 -1.65
C VAL A 175 -2.56 7.04 -1.40
N PHE A 176 -2.56 5.72 -1.38
CA PHE A 176 -3.65 4.90 -0.89
C PHE A 176 -3.26 4.28 0.46
N LEU A 177 -4.21 4.20 1.39
CA LEU A 177 -4.00 3.73 2.76
C LEU A 177 -5.12 2.77 3.16
N GLN A 178 -4.78 1.59 3.69
CA GLN A 178 -5.69 0.76 4.49
C GLN A 178 -5.38 1.00 5.96
N ALA A 179 -6.23 1.78 6.63
CA ALA A 179 -6.00 2.29 7.98
C ALA A 179 -6.70 1.44 9.05
N ASN A 180 -5.90 0.81 9.90
CA ASN A 180 -6.37 -0.05 11.00
C ASN A 180 -5.54 0.16 12.29
N PHE A 181 -5.22 1.40 12.67
CA PHE A 181 -4.24 1.68 13.73
C PHE A 181 -4.65 2.83 14.67
N GLY A 182 -3.88 3.00 15.74
CA GLY A 182 -3.95 4.12 16.65
C GLY A 182 -5.01 3.99 17.74
N ARG A 183 -4.75 4.64 18.88
CA ARG A 183 -5.67 4.72 20.04
C ARG A 183 -6.45 6.02 20.01
N ARG A 184 -7.67 6.04 20.55
CA ARG A 184 -8.55 7.23 20.48
C ARG A 184 -7.83 8.52 20.88
N SER A 185 -7.15 8.51 22.03
CA SER A 185 -6.47 9.68 22.61
C SER A 185 -5.29 10.21 21.78
N GLN A 186 -4.78 9.41 20.84
CA GLN A 186 -3.68 9.79 19.95
C GLN A 186 -4.14 10.59 18.73
N LEU A 187 -5.42 10.54 18.36
CA LEU A 187 -5.90 11.13 17.12
C LEU A 187 -5.64 12.64 17.06
N MET A 188 -4.83 13.03 16.09
CA MET A 188 -4.55 14.40 15.69
C MET A 188 -5.13 14.65 14.28
N ILE A 189 -5.86 15.75 14.11
CA ILE A 189 -6.33 16.21 12.79
C ILE A 189 -5.89 17.66 12.61
N ALA A 190 -5.08 17.91 11.57
CA ALA A 190 -4.51 19.24 11.30
C ALA A 190 -3.81 19.89 12.53
N GLY A 191 -3.21 19.06 13.39
CA GLY A 191 -2.55 19.51 14.62
C GLY A 191 -3.48 19.70 15.83
N VAL A 192 -4.79 19.49 15.67
CA VAL A 192 -5.77 19.52 16.77
C VAL A 192 -5.89 18.13 17.40
N PRO A 193 -5.83 18.00 18.74
CA PRO A 193 -5.93 16.71 19.44
C PRO A 193 -7.39 16.22 19.54
N VAL A 194 -8.02 15.98 18.39
CA VAL A 194 -9.43 15.57 18.25
C VAL A 194 -9.76 14.35 19.10
N GLY A 195 -8.82 13.42 19.26
CA GLY A 195 -8.96 12.24 20.11
C GLY A 195 -9.28 12.54 21.57
N LYS A 196 -8.79 13.68 22.09
CA LYS A 196 -9.08 14.14 23.46
C LYS A 196 -10.42 14.86 23.56
N GLU A 197 -10.83 15.53 22.49
CA GLU A 197 -12.11 16.25 22.41
C GLU A 197 -13.29 15.29 22.19
N ILE A 198 -13.05 14.14 21.56
CA ILE A 198 -14.06 13.10 21.30
C ILE A 198 -13.63 11.79 21.98
N PRO A 199 -13.69 11.70 23.32
CA PRO A 199 -13.27 10.49 24.02
C PRO A 199 -14.19 9.30 23.69
N GLY A 200 -13.64 8.11 23.83
CA GLY A 200 -14.34 6.85 23.59
C GLY A 200 -13.39 5.70 23.79
N GLU A 201 -13.95 4.51 23.96
CA GLU A 201 -13.18 3.29 24.16
C GLU A 201 -13.93 2.13 23.49
N VAL A 202 -13.41 1.64 22.36
CA VAL A 202 -14.07 0.59 21.56
C VAL A 202 -13.74 -0.81 22.10
N TYR A 203 -12.58 -0.97 22.72
CA TYR A 203 -12.02 -2.29 23.07
C TYR A 203 -12.40 -2.78 24.49
N LYS A 204 -13.62 -2.47 24.95
CA LYS A 204 -14.02 -2.56 26.37
C LYS A 204 -14.33 -3.94 26.98
N SER A 205 -14.11 -5.08 26.33
CA SER A 205 -14.61 -6.38 26.87
C SER A 205 -13.56 -7.33 27.46
N ALA A 206 -13.45 -7.32 28.79
CA ALA A 206 -13.58 -8.41 29.78
C ALA A 206 -13.04 -9.86 29.59
N SER A 207 -12.40 -10.22 28.47
CA SER A 207 -11.84 -11.59 28.28
C SER A 207 -10.41 -11.62 27.73
N ALA A 208 -9.77 -10.48 27.54
CA ALA A 208 -8.35 -10.39 27.26
C ALA A 208 -7.61 -10.25 28.60
N GLU A 209 -6.55 -11.03 28.81
CA GLU A 209 -5.76 -10.94 30.04
C GLU A 209 -5.32 -9.49 30.32
N PRO A 210 -5.26 -9.08 31.62
CA PRO A 210 -4.90 -7.73 32.04
C PRO A 210 -3.54 -7.19 31.53
N SER A 211 -2.70 -8.05 30.94
CA SER A 211 -1.43 -7.68 30.31
C SER A 211 -1.58 -6.99 28.95
N SER A 212 -2.77 -7.00 28.34
CA SER A 212 -3.07 -6.35 27.04
C SER A 212 -3.78 -5.00 27.16
N GLY A 213 -3.90 -4.47 28.39
CA GLY A 213 -4.52 -3.18 28.68
C GLY A 213 -3.77 -2.01 28.05
N GLY A 214 -4.23 -1.56 26.88
CA GLY A 214 -3.91 -0.24 26.32
C GLY A 214 -2.81 -0.19 25.24
N GLU A 215 -2.12 -1.29 24.94
CA GLU A 215 -1.05 -1.25 23.93
C GLU A 215 -1.61 -1.28 22.50
N GLU A 216 -1.24 -0.31 21.67
CA GLU A 216 -1.69 -0.17 20.29
C GLU A 216 -1.22 -1.38 19.44
N SER A 217 -2.19 -2.07 18.82
CA SER A 217 -2.00 -3.34 18.09
C SER A 217 -2.65 -3.31 16.71
N GLY A 218 -2.57 -2.16 16.05
CA GLY A 218 -3.18 -1.90 14.76
C GLY A 218 -2.43 -2.48 13.58
N SER A 219 -2.62 -1.92 12.41
CA SER A 219 -1.75 -2.08 11.23
C SER A 219 -2.07 -0.99 10.21
N CYS A 220 -1.12 -0.71 9.32
CA CYS A 220 -1.25 0.28 8.28
C CYS A 220 -0.51 -0.17 7.02
N ILE A 221 -1.26 -0.39 5.94
CA ILE A 221 -0.67 -0.56 4.61
C ILE A 221 -0.80 0.74 3.84
N ALA A 222 0.32 1.23 3.33
CA ALA A 222 0.35 2.39 2.43
C ALA A 222 0.96 2.04 1.08
N VAL A 223 0.30 2.49 0.03
CA VAL A 223 0.79 2.40 -1.35
C VAL A 223 0.97 3.82 -1.88
N VAL A 224 2.20 4.16 -2.28
CA VAL A 224 2.54 5.45 -2.87
C VAL A 224 2.80 5.28 -4.35
N ALA A 225 2.06 6.00 -5.19
CA ALA A 225 2.22 5.99 -6.64
C ALA A 225 2.73 7.36 -7.11
N THR A 226 3.66 7.40 -8.07
CA THR A 226 4.08 8.65 -8.68
C THR A 226 4.42 8.50 -10.16
N ASP A 227 4.25 9.56 -10.94
CA ASP A 227 4.74 9.66 -12.32
C ASP A 227 6.16 10.26 -12.41
N ALA A 228 6.77 10.61 -11.27
CA ALA A 228 8.16 11.08 -11.21
C ALA A 228 9.13 9.94 -11.55
N PRO A 229 10.12 10.15 -12.46
CA PRO A 229 11.12 9.15 -12.78
C PRO A 229 12.08 8.95 -11.60
N LEU A 230 11.78 7.97 -10.77
CA LEU A 230 12.52 7.64 -9.56
C LEU A 230 13.07 6.22 -9.65
N LEU A 231 14.30 6.05 -9.20
CA LEU A 231 14.98 4.76 -9.07
C LEU A 231 14.46 3.98 -7.84
N PRO A 232 14.65 2.66 -7.77
CA PRO A 232 14.20 1.83 -6.64
C PRO A 232 14.65 2.34 -5.27
N ASN A 233 15.92 2.75 -5.14
CA ASN A 233 16.45 3.32 -3.90
C ASN A 233 15.80 4.67 -3.53
N GLN A 234 15.40 5.48 -4.50
CA GLN A 234 14.66 6.73 -4.29
C GLN A 234 13.22 6.43 -3.89
N LEU A 235 12.57 5.44 -4.50
CA LEU A 235 11.23 4.99 -4.11
C LEU A 235 11.22 4.42 -2.68
N LYS A 236 12.26 3.69 -2.27
CA LYS A 236 12.43 3.29 -0.87
C LYS A 236 12.56 4.49 0.08
N ARG A 237 13.22 5.59 -0.35
CA ARG A 237 13.23 6.86 0.42
C ARG A 237 11.84 7.50 0.48
N LEU A 238 11.05 7.42 -0.60
CA LEU A 238 9.69 7.93 -0.66
C LEU A 238 8.74 7.13 0.26
N ALA A 239 8.80 5.80 0.23
CA ALA A 239 8.05 4.92 1.13
C ALA A 239 8.30 5.25 2.61
N ARG A 240 9.56 5.55 2.99
CA ARG A 240 9.89 6.02 4.35
C ARG A 240 9.15 7.29 4.77
N ARG A 241 8.78 8.17 3.84
CA ARG A 241 8.10 9.44 4.16
C ARG A 241 6.67 9.24 4.67
N VAL A 242 6.05 8.09 4.38
CA VAL A 242 4.73 7.73 4.93
C VAL A 242 4.73 7.79 6.46
N SER A 243 5.83 7.36 7.11
CA SER A 243 5.97 7.42 8.58
C SER A 243 5.77 8.83 9.16
N LEU A 244 6.23 9.86 8.45
CA LEU A 244 6.05 11.25 8.86
C LEU A 244 4.59 11.69 8.72
N GLY A 245 3.88 11.19 7.70
CA GLY A 245 2.45 11.41 7.54
C GLY A 245 1.63 10.79 8.67
N LEU A 246 1.93 9.53 9.02
CA LEU A 246 1.30 8.82 10.13
C LEU A 246 1.59 9.49 11.48
N ALA A 247 2.83 9.88 11.73
CA ALA A 247 3.18 10.59 12.98
C ALA A 247 2.39 11.90 13.15
N ARG A 248 2.03 12.58 12.05
CA ARG A 248 1.20 13.81 12.10
C ARG A 248 -0.26 13.55 12.47
N THR A 249 -0.76 12.32 12.30
CA THR A 249 -2.09 11.91 12.82
C THR A 249 -2.01 11.40 14.26
N GLY A 250 -0.80 11.30 14.82
CA GLY A 250 -0.52 11.04 16.23
C GLY A 250 -0.28 9.57 16.58
N THR A 251 -0.31 8.65 15.60
CA THR A 251 0.07 7.25 15.88
C THR A 251 1.56 7.16 16.21
N ILE A 252 1.90 6.16 17.00
CA ILE A 252 3.27 5.90 17.45
C ILE A 252 3.83 4.59 16.87
N SER A 253 3.09 3.92 15.98
CA SER A 253 3.45 2.59 15.46
C SER A 253 3.71 1.61 16.61
N GLY A 254 2.66 1.30 17.40
CA GLY A 254 2.78 0.46 18.59
C GLY A 254 3.31 -0.94 18.27
N ASN A 255 3.76 -1.68 19.29
CA ASN A 255 4.40 -2.99 19.11
C ASN A 255 3.58 -3.97 18.27
N GLY A 256 2.25 -3.95 18.42
CA GLY A 256 1.35 -4.79 17.66
C GLY A 256 1.07 -4.30 16.23
N SER A 257 1.58 -3.14 15.82
CA SER A 257 1.24 -2.51 14.54
C SER A 257 2.08 -2.99 13.36
N GLY A 258 1.44 -3.60 12.37
CA GLY A 258 2.04 -3.88 11.06
C GLY A 258 2.02 -2.65 10.15
N ASP A 259 3.06 -1.83 10.20
CA ASP A 259 3.15 -0.57 9.44
C ASP A 259 4.12 -0.74 8.24
N LEU A 260 3.56 -1.16 7.11
CA LEU A 260 4.31 -1.57 5.91
C LEU A 260 3.92 -0.74 4.69
N PHE A 261 4.92 -0.17 4.01
CA PHE A 261 4.69 0.76 2.90
C PHE A 261 5.42 0.32 1.65
N VAL A 262 4.78 0.50 0.50
CA VAL A 262 5.39 0.32 -0.82
C VAL A 262 5.20 1.61 -1.63
N ALA A 263 6.25 2.02 -2.34
CA ALA A 263 6.19 3.12 -3.29
C ALA A 263 6.60 2.62 -4.68
N PHE A 264 5.91 3.07 -5.73
CA PHE A 264 6.26 2.75 -7.11
C PHE A 264 6.18 3.98 -8.03
N SER A 265 6.91 3.92 -9.15
CA SER A 265 6.85 4.94 -10.20
C SER A 265 6.28 4.37 -11.49
N THR A 266 5.32 5.08 -12.10
CA THR A 266 4.80 4.78 -13.43
C THR A 266 5.63 5.40 -14.56
N ALA A 267 6.75 6.05 -14.26
CA ALA A 267 7.72 6.48 -15.28
C ALA A 267 8.49 5.28 -15.86
N ASN A 268 9.38 5.51 -16.82
CA ASN A 268 10.28 4.49 -17.39
C ASN A 268 9.56 3.19 -17.83
N PRO A 269 8.59 3.26 -18.75
CA PRO A 269 7.99 2.05 -19.32
C PRO A 269 9.07 1.20 -20.02
N SER A 270 8.88 -0.11 -20.02
CA SER A 270 9.79 -1.10 -20.62
C SER A 270 11.18 -1.19 -19.99
N ALA A 271 11.40 -0.64 -18.79
CA ALA A 271 12.69 -0.68 -18.11
C ALA A 271 13.16 -2.10 -17.76
N ALA A 272 12.24 -3.07 -17.71
CA ALA A 272 12.53 -4.49 -17.51
C ALA A 272 12.43 -5.32 -18.80
N ASP A 273 12.29 -4.70 -19.97
CA ASP A 273 12.15 -5.44 -21.24
C ASP A 273 13.42 -6.29 -21.51
N PRO A 274 13.29 -7.62 -21.51
CA PRO A 274 14.44 -8.53 -21.63
C PRO A 274 14.96 -8.64 -23.06
N ASN A 275 14.30 -8.04 -24.05
CA ASN A 275 14.76 -8.03 -25.44
C ASN A 275 15.88 -7.01 -25.70
N GLN A 276 16.27 -6.24 -24.68
CA GLN A 276 17.37 -5.29 -24.77
C GLN A 276 18.39 -5.55 -23.65
N VAL A 277 19.67 -5.52 -24.00
CA VAL A 277 20.78 -5.73 -23.04
C VAL A 277 20.92 -4.55 -22.08
N THR A 278 20.58 -3.34 -22.53
CA THR A 278 20.71 -2.10 -21.77
C THR A 278 19.54 -1.18 -22.06
N HIS A 279 19.07 -0.49 -21.03
CA HIS A 279 18.00 0.50 -21.14
C HIS A 279 18.51 1.90 -20.79
N SER A 280 17.99 2.91 -21.48
CA SER A 280 18.14 4.30 -21.05
C SER A 280 16.93 4.69 -20.21
N ILE A 281 17.16 5.25 -19.03
CA ILE A 281 16.11 5.64 -18.09
C ILE A 281 16.21 7.12 -17.73
N GLU A 282 15.06 7.75 -17.47
CA GLU A 282 15.04 9.07 -16.83
C GLU A 282 15.15 8.90 -15.30
N THR A 283 15.77 9.88 -14.65
CA THR A 283 15.81 9.96 -13.18
C THR A 283 15.84 11.42 -12.70
N ILE A 284 15.22 11.69 -11.55
CA ILE A 284 15.36 12.97 -10.85
C ILE A 284 16.60 12.92 -9.93
N PRO A 285 17.51 13.92 -10.02
CA PRO A 285 18.62 14.05 -9.07
C PRO A 285 18.14 14.15 -7.62
N ASN A 286 18.90 13.59 -6.67
CA ASN A 286 18.50 13.51 -5.26
C ASN A 286 18.21 14.88 -4.61
N ASP A 287 18.88 15.95 -5.03
CA ASP A 287 18.69 17.31 -4.49
C ASP A 287 17.43 18.00 -5.00
N LEU A 288 16.77 17.40 -6.00
CA LEU A 288 15.51 17.88 -6.60
C LEU A 288 14.31 16.99 -6.22
N MET A 289 14.53 15.97 -5.40
CA MET A 289 13.52 15.00 -4.91
C MET A 289 12.91 15.44 -3.59
#